data_AF-A0A100VS35-F1
#
_entry.id   AF-A0A100VS35-F1
#
_cell.length_a   1.000
_cell.length_b   1.000
_cell.length_c   1.000
_cell.angle_alpha   90.00
_cell.angle_beta   90.00
_cell.angle_gamma   90.00
#
_symmetry.space_group_name_H-M   'P 1'
#
loop_
_entity.id
_entity.type
_entity.pdbx_description
1 polymer ?
#
loop_
_entity_poly.entity_id
_entity_poly.type
_entity_poly.pdbx_seq_one_letter_code
_entity_poly.pdbx_strand_id
1 'polypeptide(L)'
;MAARINKKRSFLFVSKLLGKHIPVNPYTSLLSGAALAVLLYEHLTEKTEETNAQVAKWKREMVEGLIDTKQARQVYNMLLQESLSLPETIRFVGFAETATALGHSMYEMFADHASYIHTTREYVPAMHPDIQFEEEHSHAMAHRCYALDHEAFAGEGPIVLVDDEITTGKTTLNIIRDIQASYPRKQYVIASLLDWRTEADELRFAELEAELGITITPLSLLKGRIEVVGTPKLEPTQQAEPLSQHVVTLKTTTVADDFGQLHATSEDGEGKRSTASYVQHTGRFGMQSRHNGVLREEISRIAERLRSQRTGDRTLVMGTGEFMYIPMRIAAEMGEGVLYQSTTRSPIHTHPAPGYAVISGAGYTSPEDASVRNFIYNIAPGQYDEIFVLLERQMSEERMEPMLKVLGQLGCSHIHIVYCGLPEKTGDNEQ
;
A
#
# COMPACT_ATOMS: atom_id res chain seq x y z
N MET A 1 -8.19 -4.06 17.62
CA MET A 1 -8.99 -4.67 16.53
C MET A 1 -10.19 -3.79 16.24
N ALA A 2 -10.82 -3.96 15.08
CA ALA A 2 -12.08 -3.32 14.73
C ALA A 2 -13.01 -4.31 14.00
N ALA A 3 -14.28 -3.96 13.86
CA ALA A 3 -15.29 -4.81 13.24
C ALA A 3 -15.58 -4.38 11.80
N ARG A 4 -15.62 -5.33 10.86
CA ARG A 4 -16.02 -5.04 9.48
C ARG A 4 -17.54 -4.90 9.41
N ILE A 5 -18.02 -4.06 8.50
CA ILE A 5 -19.46 -3.96 8.19
C ILE A 5 -19.94 -5.21 7.40
N ASN A 6 -19.02 -6.02 6.87
CA ASN A 6 -19.29 -7.25 6.11
C ASN A 6 -19.52 -8.47 7.03
N LYS A 7 -20.54 -9.29 6.71
CA LYS A 7 -21.05 -10.40 7.52
C LYS A 7 -20.14 -11.64 7.59
N LYS A 8 -19.23 -11.87 6.64
CA LYS A 8 -18.44 -13.13 6.57
C LYS A 8 -17.20 -13.15 7.47
N ARG A 9 -16.58 -11.98 7.72
CA ARG A 9 -15.43 -11.84 8.62
C ARG A 9 -15.65 -10.61 9.49
N SER A 10 -16.15 -10.83 10.70
CA SER A 10 -16.70 -9.78 11.56
C SER A 10 -15.65 -8.85 12.17
N PHE A 11 -14.36 -9.16 12.05
CA PHE A 11 -13.26 -8.40 12.65
C PHE A 11 -12.08 -8.21 11.68
N LEU A 12 -11.23 -7.24 12.00
CA LEU A 12 -9.94 -7.01 11.36
C LEU A 12 -8.88 -6.54 12.36
N PHE A 13 -7.62 -6.78 12.01
CA PHE A 13 -6.48 -6.17 12.67
C PHE A 13 -6.26 -4.76 12.17
N VAL A 14 -6.12 -3.83 13.10
CA VAL A 14 -5.78 -2.45 12.79
C VAL A 14 -4.29 -2.30 13.02
N SER A 15 -3.54 -2.29 11.93
CA SER A 15 -2.09 -2.16 11.97
C SER A 15 -1.69 -0.75 12.40
N LYS A 16 -0.74 -0.68 13.34
CA LYS A 16 -0.03 0.56 13.71
C LYS A 16 1.20 0.81 12.83
N LEU A 17 1.43 -0.05 11.83
CA LEU A 17 2.57 0.03 10.93
C LEU A 17 2.17 0.58 9.57
N LEU A 18 1.05 0.13 8.99
CA LEU A 18 0.75 0.32 7.56
C LEU A 18 0.22 1.70 7.16
N GLY A 19 -0.21 2.54 8.11
CA GLY A 19 -0.81 3.84 7.79
C GLY A 19 -2.18 3.77 7.11
N LYS A 20 -2.93 2.67 7.22
CA LYS A 20 -4.25 2.54 6.56
C LYS A 20 -5.39 3.18 7.34
N HIS A 21 -5.63 2.69 8.56
CA HIS A 21 -6.76 3.13 9.40
C HIS A 21 -6.34 4.10 10.50
N ILE A 22 -5.05 4.25 10.75
CA ILE A 22 -4.48 5.14 11.78
C ILE A 22 -3.30 5.86 11.12
N PRO A 23 -3.15 7.18 11.31
CA PRO A 23 -1.93 7.89 10.95
C PRO A 23 -0.70 7.32 11.65
N VAL A 24 0.38 7.09 10.90
CA VAL A 24 1.62 6.49 11.41
C VAL A 24 2.82 7.38 11.11
N ASN A 25 3.91 7.18 11.86
CA ASN A 25 5.21 7.67 11.43
C ASN A 25 5.57 6.97 10.10
N PRO A 26 5.87 7.71 9.02
CA PRO A 26 6.13 7.12 7.71
C PRO A 26 7.34 6.17 7.70
N TYR A 27 8.39 6.46 8.49
CA TYR A 27 9.54 5.57 8.62
C TYR A 27 9.21 4.26 9.34
N THR A 28 8.27 4.27 10.29
CA THR A 28 7.81 3.02 10.92
C THR A 28 7.12 2.10 9.92
N SER A 29 6.33 2.66 8.99
CA SER A 29 5.69 1.90 7.91
C SER A 29 6.73 1.36 6.93
N LEU A 30 7.66 2.21 6.47
CA LEU A 30 8.74 1.81 5.57
C LEU A 30 9.64 0.71 6.18
N LEU A 31 9.96 0.84 7.47
CA LEU A 31 10.74 -0.16 8.21
C LEU A 31 10.04 -1.51 8.27
N SER A 32 8.70 -1.56 8.24
CA SER A 32 7.97 -2.83 8.22
C SER A 32 8.19 -3.64 6.94
N GLY A 33 8.31 -2.97 5.79
CA GLY A 33 8.72 -3.61 4.52
C GLY A 33 10.19 -4.03 4.55
N ALA A 34 11.07 -3.17 5.08
CA ALA A 34 12.48 -3.50 5.22
C ALA A 34 12.73 -4.71 6.14
N ALA A 35 11.93 -4.87 7.21
CA ALA A 35 12.00 -6.02 8.09
C ALA A 35 11.66 -7.33 7.36
N LEU A 36 10.67 -7.31 6.46
CA LEU A 36 10.37 -8.47 5.60
C LEU A 36 11.52 -8.75 4.64
N ALA A 37 12.17 -7.72 4.08
CA ALA A 37 13.32 -7.89 3.21
C ALA A 37 14.49 -8.58 3.92
N VAL A 38 14.73 -8.26 5.20
CA VAL A 38 15.75 -8.94 6.03
C VAL A 38 15.40 -10.43 6.24
N LEU A 39 14.12 -10.77 6.47
CA LEU A 39 13.71 -12.18 6.57
C LEU A 39 13.90 -12.94 5.25
N LEU A 40 13.59 -12.29 4.12
CA LEU A 40 13.81 -12.87 2.80
C LEU A 40 15.30 -13.08 2.54
N TYR A 41 16.12 -12.09 2.86
CA TYR A 41 17.57 -12.15 2.71
C TYR A 41 18.16 -13.30 3.53
N GLU A 42 17.77 -13.44 4.80
CA GLU A 42 18.19 -14.58 5.65
C GLU A 42 17.76 -15.93 5.08
N HIS A 43 16.58 -16.00 4.45
CA HIS A 43 16.08 -17.25 3.88
C HIS A 43 16.88 -17.68 2.64
N LEU A 44 17.25 -16.73 1.77
CA LEU A 44 17.83 -17.00 0.46
C LEU A 44 19.37 -16.93 0.43
N THR A 45 20.02 -16.44 1.49
CA THR A 45 21.48 -16.35 1.55
C THR A 45 22.13 -17.51 2.29
N GLU A 46 23.40 -17.77 1.97
CA GLU A 46 24.19 -18.76 2.68
C GLU A 46 24.42 -18.35 4.14
N LYS A 47 24.22 -19.31 5.05
CA LYS A 47 24.28 -19.10 6.50
C LYS A 47 25.72 -19.19 7.02
N THR A 48 26.55 -18.23 6.60
CA THR A 48 27.90 -18.06 7.17
C THR A 48 27.83 -17.44 8.57
N GLU A 49 28.91 -17.56 9.36
CA GLU A 49 28.98 -16.93 10.69
C GLU A 49 28.81 -15.39 10.60
N GLU A 50 29.40 -14.78 9.58
CA GLU A 50 29.31 -13.34 9.32
C GLU A 50 27.89 -12.91 8.93
N THR A 51 27.27 -13.58 7.95
CA THR A 51 25.89 -13.30 7.53
C THR A 51 24.92 -13.47 8.70
N ASN A 52 25.08 -14.53 9.50
CA ASN A 52 24.23 -14.78 10.66
C ASN A 52 24.38 -13.69 11.73
N ALA A 53 25.60 -13.23 12.01
CA ALA A 53 25.85 -12.16 12.97
C ALA A 53 25.25 -10.82 12.51
N GLN A 54 25.39 -10.51 11.22
CA GLN A 54 24.85 -9.29 10.61
C GLN A 54 23.31 -9.30 10.60
N VAL A 55 22.69 -10.37 10.13
CA VAL A 55 21.22 -10.53 10.15
C VAL A 55 20.69 -10.45 11.59
N ALA A 56 21.36 -11.08 12.56
CA ALA A 56 20.97 -11.00 13.96
C ALA A 56 21.04 -9.57 14.50
N LYS A 57 22.01 -8.76 14.05
CA LYS A 57 22.09 -7.32 14.37
C LYS A 57 20.91 -6.58 13.76
N TRP A 58 20.68 -6.69 12.46
CA TRP A 58 19.55 -6.04 11.78
C TRP A 58 18.21 -6.38 12.42
N LYS A 59 18.00 -7.65 12.80
CA LYS A 59 16.78 -8.08 13.48
C LYS A 59 16.56 -7.41 14.83
N ARG A 60 17.62 -7.14 15.60
CA ARG A 60 17.50 -6.41 16.87
C ARG A 60 17.12 -4.94 16.61
N GLU A 61 17.83 -4.29 15.70
CA GLU A 61 17.60 -2.88 15.35
C GLU A 61 16.19 -2.67 14.78
N MET A 62 15.72 -3.56 13.90
CA MET A 62 14.37 -3.45 13.32
C MET A 62 13.27 -3.63 14.36
N VAL A 63 13.45 -4.55 15.32
CA VAL A 63 12.48 -4.72 16.42
C VAL A 63 12.43 -3.46 17.28
N GLU A 64 13.59 -2.87 17.60
CA GLU A 64 13.66 -1.60 18.33
C GLU A 64 12.97 -0.46 17.56
N GLY A 65 13.29 -0.28 16.27
CA GLY A 65 12.69 0.77 15.44
C GLY A 65 11.20 0.61 15.15
N LEU A 66 10.68 -0.63 15.14
CA LEU A 66 9.24 -0.90 15.00
C LEU A 66 8.46 -0.66 16.30
N ILE A 67 9.11 -0.79 17.46
CA ILE A 67 8.52 -0.54 18.77
C ILE A 67 8.63 0.94 19.16
N ASP A 68 9.80 1.54 18.99
CA ASP A 68 10.07 2.97 19.22
C ASP A 68 10.14 3.72 17.89
N THR A 69 9.05 4.43 17.57
CA THR A 69 8.92 5.19 16.32
C THR A 69 9.95 6.31 16.17
N LYS A 70 10.61 6.73 17.25
CA LYS A 70 11.70 7.72 17.19
C LYS A 70 12.96 7.15 16.54
N GLN A 71 13.19 5.85 16.69
CA GLN A 71 14.36 5.15 16.12
C GLN A 71 14.10 4.67 14.69
N ALA A 72 12.84 4.59 14.27
CA ALA A 72 12.44 4.05 12.96
C ALA A 72 13.21 4.66 11.78
N ARG A 73 13.41 5.99 11.78
CA ARG A 73 14.15 6.70 10.72
C ARG A 73 15.61 6.26 10.63
N GLN A 74 16.30 6.20 11.77
CA GLN A 74 17.71 5.81 11.82
C GLN A 74 17.89 4.37 11.34
N VAL A 75 17.05 3.46 11.83
CA VAL A 75 17.12 2.04 11.49
C VAL A 75 16.78 1.80 10.02
N TYR A 76 15.72 2.44 9.49
CA TYR A 76 15.36 2.34 8.08
C TYR A 76 16.50 2.82 7.17
N ASN A 77 17.10 3.98 7.47
CA ASN A 77 18.21 4.51 6.68
C ASN A 77 19.46 3.63 6.75
N MET A 78 19.72 3.02 7.90
CA MET A 78 20.80 2.05 8.06
C MET A 78 20.59 0.83 7.14
N LEU A 79 19.39 0.24 7.13
CA LEU A 79 19.07 -0.89 6.25
C LEU A 79 19.11 -0.52 4.77
N LEU A 80 18.61 0.66 4.40
CA LEU A 80 18.64 1.13 3.02
C LEU A 80 20.09 1.30 2.51
N GLN A 81 21.04 1.61 3.39
CA GLN A 81 22.47 1.71 3.04
C GLN A 81 23.14 0.35 2.85
N GLU A 82 22.60 -0.72 3.43
CA GLU A 82 23.14 -2.09 3.26
C GLU A 82 22.95 -2.59 1.82
N SER A 83 21.94 -2.07 1.10
CA SER A 83 21.74 -2.31 -0.32
C SER A 83 21.79 -3.81 -0.66
N LEU A 84 20.82 -4.57 -0.16
CA LEU A 84 20.84 -6.03 -0.16
C LEU A 84 20.94 -6.59 -1.58
N SER A 85 21.75 -7.62 -1.77
CA SER A 85 21.85 -8.37 -3.04
C SER A 85 21.59 -9.85 -2.81
N LEU A 86 20.95 -10.48 -3.78
CA LEU A 86 20.59 -11.89 -3.75
C LEU A 86 21.21 -12.61 -4.96
N PRO A 87 21.49 -13.93 -4.85
CA PRO A 87 22.20 -14.67 -5.90
C PRO A 87 21.37 -14.89 -7.16
N GLU A 88 20.05 -14.73 -7.07
CA GLU A 88 19.11 -14.96 -8.16
C GLU A 88 18.12 -13.80 -8.29
N THR A 89 17.50 -13.67 -9.46
CA THR A 89 16.54 -12.60 -9.72
C THR A 89 15.23 -12.84 -8.97
N ILE A 90 14.86 -11.90 -8.10
CA ILE A 90 13.66 -11.97 -7.27
C ILE A 90 12.54 -11.10 -7.84
N ARG A 91 11.31 -11.61 -7.77
CA ARG A 91 10.12 -10.93 -8.29
C ARG A 91 9.12 -10.72 -7.17
N PHE A 92 8.83 -9.47 -6.86
CA PHE A 92 7.93 -9.09 -5.81
C PHE A 92 6.56 -8.75 -6.38
N VAL A 93 5.50 -9.33 -5.79
CA VAL A 93 4.10 -9.03 -6.13
C VAL A 93 3.39 -8.52 -4.87
N GLY A 94 3.13 -7.22 -4.81
CA GLY A 94 2.34 -6.63 -3.73
C GLY A 94 0.85 -6.79 -3.97
N PHE A 95 0.07 -7.13 -2.94
CA PHE A 95 -1.38 -7.24 -3.08
C PHE A 95 -2.09 -5.91 -2.81
N ALA A 96 -2.91 -5.48 -3.77
CA ALA A 96 -3.80 -4.37 -3.56
C ALA A 96 -4.79 -4.68 -2.42
N GLU A 97 -5.11 -3.74 -1.56
CA GLU A 97 -4.70 -2.33 -1.63
C GLU A 97 -3.46 -2.04 -0.79
N THR A 98 -3.39 -2.58 0.43
CA THR A 98 -2.45 -2.10 1.45
C THR A 98 -1.05 -2.64 1.28
N ALA A 99 -0.91 -3.84 0.71
CA ALA A 99 0.38 -4.44 0.48
C ALA A 99 1.09 -3.92 -0.78
N THR A 100 0.50 -2.94 -1.50
CA THR A 100 1.24 -2.19 -2.52
C THR A 100 2.41 -1.45 -1.86
N ALA A 101 2.16 -0.58 -0.89
CA ALA A 101 3.23 0.13 -0.19
C ALA A 101 4.17 -0.80 0.59
N LEU A 102 3.64 -1.84 1.22
CA LEU A 102 4.46 -2.81 1.96
C LEU A 102 5.42 -3.55 1.04
N GLY A 103 4.91 -4.07 -0.08
CA GLY A 103 5.71 -4.80 -1.08
C GLY A 103 6.75 -3.90 -1.75
N HIS A 104 6.38 -2.68 -2.10
CA HIS A 104 7.32 -1.72 -2.68
C HIS A 104 8.44 -1.38 -1.68
N SER A 105 8.09 -1.16 -0.41
CA SER A 105 9.08 -0.89 0.64
C SER A 105 10.00 -2.07 0.94
N MET A 106 9.52 -3.30 0.76
CA MET A 106 10.35 -4.51 0.86
C MET A 106 11.32 -4.60 -0.33
N TYR A 107 10.80 -4.41 -1.54
CA TYR A 107 11.57 -4.44 -2.78
C TYR A 107 12.67 -3.36 -2.84
N GLU A 108 12.42 -2.16 -2.31
CA GLU A 108 13.38 -1.05 -2.31
C GLU A 108 14.71 -1.37 -1.62
N MET A 109 14.72 -2.36 -0.71
CA MET A 109 15.94 -2.77 -0.01
C MET A 109 16.95 -3.49 -0.91
N PHE A 110 16.55 -3.95 -2.09
CA PHE A 110 17.37 -4.76 -2.97
C PHE A 110 18.03 -3.91 -4.07
N ALA A 111 19.35 -4.05 -4.19
CA ALA A 111 20.20 -3.22 -5.06
C ALA A 111 20.05 -3.55 -6.54
N ASP A 112 19.99 -4.84 -6.85
CA ASP A 112 20.02 -5.41 -8.17
C ASP A 112 19.17 -6.67 -8.24
N HIS A 113 18.93 -7.14 -9.48
CA HIS A 113 18.23 -8.39 -9.75
C HIS A 113 16.85 -8.50 -9.08
N ALA A 114 16.20 -7.38 -8.77
CA ALA A 114 14.84 -7.36 -8.24
C ALA A 114 13.89 -6.67 -9.22
N SER A 115 12.67 -7.19 -9.34
CA SER A 115 11.53 -6.51 -9.96
C SER A 115 10.35 -6.46 -9.01
N TYR A 116 9.52 -5.44 -9.17
CA TYR A 116 8.32 -5.26 -8.36
C TYR A 116 7.12 -4.94 -9.23
N ILE A 117 6.01 -5.58 -8.93
CA ILE A 117 4.69 -5.25 -9.47
C ILE A 117 3.67 -5.37 -8.34
N HIS A 118 2.53 -4.70 -8.46
CA HIS A 118 1.41 -4.98 -7.58
C HIS A 118 0.13 -5.26 -8.34
N THR A 119 -0.75 -6.03 -7.71
CA THR A 119 -2.10 -6.18 -8.24
C THR A 119 -2.83 -4.85 -8.15
N THR A 120 -3.79 -4.63 -9.04
CA THR A 120 -4.67 -3.46 -9.08
C THR A 120 -6.10 -3.90 -9.31
N ARG A 121 -7.05 -3.16 -8.74
CA ARG A 121 -8.48 -3.31 -9.05
C ARG A 121 -8.93 -2.43 -10.21
N GLU A 122 -8.10 -1.46 -10.61
CA GLU A 122 -8.37 -0.65 -11.79
C GLU A 122 -8.43 -1.49 -13.06
N TYR A 123 -9.28 -1.07 -13.98
CA TYR A 123 -9.38 -1.66 -15.30
C TYR A 123 -8.75 -0.73 -16.33
N VAL A 124 -7.81 -1.26 -17.10
CA VAL A 124 -7.08 -0.55 -18.17
C VAL A 124 -7.42 -1.23 -19.49
N PRO A 125 -8.46 -0.78 -20.24
CA PRO A 125 -9.01 -1.53 -21.37
C PRO A 125 -8.02 -1.81 -22.51
N ALA A 126 -6.98 -0.98 -22.65
CA ALA A 126 -5.98 -1.12 -23.70
C ALA A 126 -4.86 -2.14 -23.36
N MET A 127 -4.85 -2.69 -22.15
CA MET A 127 -3.84 -3.64 -21.69
C MET A 127 -4.49 -4.97 -21.32
N HIS A 128 -3.88 -6.07 -21.76
CA HIS A 128 -4.25 -7.40 -21.30
C HIS A 128 -3.53 -7.68 -19.98
N PRO A 129 -4.21 -8.12 -18.91
CA PRO A 129 -3.55 -8.43 -17.65
C PRO A 129 -2.73 -9.73 -17.77
N ASP A 130 -1.49 -9.72 -17.30
CA ASP A 130 -0.63 -10.91 -17.23
C ASP A 130 -1.15 -11.95 -16.24
N ILE A 131 -1.74 -11.46 -15.16
CA ILE A 131 -2.38 -12.25 -14.12
C ILE A 131 -3.72 -11.58 -13.82
N GLN A 132 -4.78 -12.38 -13.78
CA GLN A 132 -6.11 -11.93 -13.37
C GLN A 132 -6.75 -13.00 -12.50
N PHE A 133 -7.23 -12.59 -11.33
CA PHE A 133 -7.94 -13.48 -10.42
C PHE A 133 -9.09 -12.77 -9.71
N GLU A 134 -10.09 -13.53 -9.31
CA GLU A 134 -11.24 -13.04 -8.57
C GLU A 134 -11.14 -13.43 -7.09
N GLU A 135 -11.33 -12.46 -6.20
CA GLU A 135 -11.54 -12.80 -4.79
C GLU A 135 -12.94 -13.42 -4.63
N GLU A 136 -13.04 -14.63 -4.04
CA GLU A 136 -14.29 -15.38 -3.80
C GLU A 136 -15.38 -14.60 -3.01
N HIS A 137 -15.13 -13.35 -2.61
CA HIS A 137 -15.90 -12.60 -1.62
C HIS A 137 -16.37 -11.19 -2.03
N SER A 138 -16.33 -10.85 -3.32
CA SER A 138 -17.00 -9.64 -3.81
C SER A 138 -17.45 -9.82 -5.27
N HIS A 139 -18.74 -9.66 -5.52
CA HIS A 139 -19.40 -9.86 -6.83
C HIS A 139 -18.93 -8.95 -7.98
N ALA A 140 -17.79 -8.24 -7.91
CA ALA A 140 -17.39 -7.30 -8.97
C ALA A 140 -15.91 -6.84 -9.06
N MET A 141 -14.92 -7.34 -8.33
CA MET A 141 -13.56 -6.77 -8.41
C MET A 141 -12.45 -7.82 -8.57
N ALA A 142 -12.13 -8.12 -9.83
CA ALA A 142 -10.93 -8.88 -10.18
C ALA A 142 -9.67 -8.08 -9.83
N HIS A 143 -8.68 -8.77 -9.26
CA HIS A 143 -7.31 -8.27 -9.14
C HIS A 143 -6.55 -8.56 -10.42
N ARG A 144 -5.81 -7.57 -10.91
CA ARG A 144 -5.07 -7.64 -12.18
C ARG A 144 -3.62 -7.21 -11.99
N CYS A 145 -2.70 -7.81 -12.73
CA CYS A 145 -1.34 -7.30 -12.91
C CYS A 145 -1.16 -6.89 -14.37
N TYR A 146 -0.69 -5.67 -14.62
CA TYR A 146 -0.43 -5.15 -15.96
C TYR A 146 1.06 -4.91 -16.15
N ALA A 147 1.84 -5.93 -16.48
CA ALA A 147 3.27 -5.75 -16.69
C ALA A 147 3.53 -5.12 -18.07
N LEU A 148 4.18 -3.95 -18.10
CA LEU A 148 4.68 -3.38 -19.36
C LEU A 148 5.91 -4.12 -19.90
N ASP A 149 6.62 -4.79 -18.99
CA ASP A 149 7.82 -5.53 -19.25
C ASP A 149 7.60 -6.99 -18.87
N HIS A 150 7.69 -7.89 -19.85
CA HIS A 150 7.54 -9.32 -19.65
C HIS A 150 8.55 -9.88 -18.62
N GLU A 151 9.71 -9.22 -18.42
CA GLU A 151 10.68 -9.60 -17.39
C GLU A 151 10.12 -9.55 -15.96
N ALA A 152 9.01 -8.81 -15.73
CA ALA A 152 8.32 -8.74 -14.45
C ALA A 152 7.96 -10.13 -13.90
N PHE A 153 7.60 -11.07 -14.78
CA PHE A 153 7.24 -12.44 -14.41
C PHE A 153 8.11 -13.52 -15.07
N ALA A 154 8.85 -13.22 -16.15
CA ALA A 154 9.66 -14.21 -16.87
C ALA A 154 10.74 -14.89 -16.00
N GLY A 155 11.22 -16.08 -16.38
CA GLY A 155 12.33 -16.76 -15.70
C GLY A 155 11.92 -17.61 -14.49
N GLU A 156 12.89 -18.37 -13.97
CA GLU A 156 12.65 -19.48 -13.03
C GLU A 156 12.85 -19.12 -11.54
N GLY A 157 13.37 -17.93 -11.26
CA GLY A 157 13.62 -17.45 -9.90
C GLY A 157 12.33 -17.28 -9.07
N PRO A 158 12.47 -17.18 -7.73
CA PRO A 158 11.34 -17.16 -6.82
C PRO A 158 10.45 -15.93 -7.02
N ILE A 159 9.15 -16.13 -6.79
CA ILE A 159 8.20 -15.02 -6.62
C ILE A 159 7.90 -14.83 -5.14
N VAL A 160 8.00 -13.57 -4.69
CA VAL A 160 7.64 -13.12 -3.36
C VAL A 160 6.28 -12.44 -3.43
N LEU A 161 5.26 -13.10 -2.88
CA LEU A 161 3.92 -12.56 -2.73
C LEU A 161 3.85 -11.80 -1.40
N VAL A 162 3.52 -10.50 -1.44
CA VAL A 162 3.50 -9.65 -0.25
C VAL A 162 2.07 -9.27 0.10
N ASP A 163 1.69 -9.55 1.35
CA ASP A 163 0.38 -9.20 1.92
C ASP A 163 0.52 -8.62 3.34
N ASP A 164 -0.51 -7.97 3.87
CA ASP A 164 -0.48 -7.47 5.25
C ASP A 164 -0.65 -8.59 6.29
N GLU A 165 -1.54 -9.54 6.03
CA GLU A 165 -1.78 -10.71 6.87
C GLU A 165 -2.12 -11.98 6.07
N ILE A 166 -1.63 -13.13 6.54
CA ILE A 166 -2.04 -14.44 6.03
C ILE A 166 -3.06 -15.03 7.01
N THR A 167 -4.20 -15.47 6.47
CA THR A 167 -5.32 -15.95 7.28
C THR A 167 -5.70 -17.37 6.85
N THR A 168 -6.67 -17.54 5.96
CA THR A 168 -6.91 -18.85 5.34
C THR A 168 -5.92 -19.15 4.22
N GLY A 169 -5.24 -18.13 3.70
CA GLY A 169 -4.30 -18.25 2.58
C GLY A 169 -4.93 -18.58 1.21
N LYS A 170 -6.28 -18.65 1.11
CA LYS A 170 -6.97 -19.00 -0.13
C LYS A 170 -6.58 -18.10 -1.31
N THR A 171 -6.59 -16.78 -1.10
CA THR A 171 -6.19 -15.80 -2.11
C THR A 171 -4.79 -16.09 -2.62
N THR A 172 -3.83 -16.31 -1.71
CA THR A 172 -2.45 -16.67 -2.05
C THR A 172 -2.37 -17.96 -2.86
N LEU A 173 -3.07 -19.02 -2.46
CA LEU A 173 -3.06 -20.31 -3.17
C LEU A 173 -3.67 -20.20 -4.57
N ASN A 174 -4.74 -19.42 -4.75
CA ASN A 174 -5.34 -19.18 -6.06
C ASN A 174 -4.38 -18.43 -6.99
N ILE A 175 -3.75 -17.38 -6.48
CA ILE A 175 -2.74 -16.60 -7.22
C ILE A 175 -1.55 -17.48 -7.63
N ILE A 176 -1.07 -18.36 -6.75
CA ILE A 176 0.01 -19.30 -7.07
C ILE A 176 -0.40 -20.21 -8.24
N ARG A 177 -1.65 -20.68 -8.28
CA ARG A 177 -2.15 -21.47 -9.42
C ARG A 177 -2.18 -20.67 -10.71
N ASP A 178 -2.67 -19.43 -10.66
CA ASP A 178 -2.76 -18.56 -11.84
C ASP A 178 -1.36 -18.21 -12.37
N ILE A 179 -0.41 -17.92 -11.46
CA ILE A 179 0.99 -17.72 -11.82
C ILE A 179 1.59 -19.01 -12.39
N GLN A 180 1.36 -20.18 -11.78
CA GLN A 180 1.89 -21.45 -12.30
C GLN A 180 1.38 -21.77 -13.71
N ALA A 181 0.15 -21.39 -14.05
CA ALA A 181 -0.43 -21.65 -15.36
C ALA A 181 0.27 -20.85 -16.47
N SER A 182 0.65 -19.60 -16.19
CA SER A 182 1.25 -18.69 -17.19
C SER A 182 2.77 -18.60 -17.10
N TYR A 183 3.32 -18.69 -15.88
CA TYR A 183 4.72 -18.41 -15.55
C TYR A 183 5.28 -19.43 -14.54
N PRO A 184 5.42 -20.71 -14.93
CA PRO A 184 5.79 -21.78 -14.02
C PRO A 184 7.18 -21.59 -13.39
N ARG A 185 7.28 -21.89 -12.10
CA ARG A 185 8.51 -21.85 -11.28
C ARG A 185 8.45 -22.83 -10.14
N LYS A 186 9.55 -22.95 -9.40
CA LYS A 186 9.71 -23.91 -8.30
C LYS A 186 9.53 -23.33 -6.92
N GLN A 187 9.66 -22.01 -6.77
CA GLN A 187 9.73 -21.39 -5.46
C GLN A 187 8.79 -20.18 -5.38
N TYR A 188 8.00 -20.18 -4.32
CA TYR A 188 7.15 -19.08 -3.91
C TYR A 188 7.48 -18.72 -2.47
N VAL A 189 7.62 -17.44 -2.19
CA VAL A 189 7.74 -16.90 -0.84
C VAL A 189 6.50 -16.07 -0.56
N ILE A 190 5.96 -16.16 0.64
CA ILE A 190 4.84 -15.33 1.05
C ILE A 190 5.31 -14.51 2.24
N ALA A 191 5.44 -13.20 2.03
CA ALA A 191 5.88 -12.27 3.05
C ALA A 191 4.67 -11.53 3.63
N SER A 192 4.48 -11.59 4.94
CA SER A 192 3.42 -10.86 5.62
C SER A 192 3.84 -10.31 6.97
N LEU A 193 3.16 -9.26 7.45
CA LEU A 193 3.40 -8.80 8.82
C LEU A 193 2.91 -9.84 9.83
N LEU A 194 1.75 -10.45 9.52
CA LEU A 194 1.06 -11.36 10.42
C LEU A 194 0.75 -12.70 9.71
N ASP A 195 0.92 -13.82 10.42
CA ASP A 195 0.47 -15.15 9.98
C ASP A 195 -0.43 -15.77 11.04
N TRP A 196 -1.69 -15.99 10.66
CA TRP A 196 -2.78 -16.47 11.50
C TRP A 196 -3.36 -17.80 11.02
N ARG A 197 -2.65 -18.50 10.13
CA ARG A 197 -3.08 -19.80 9.61
C ARG A 197 -3.28 -20.81 10.73
N THR A 198 -4.37 -21.56 10.62
CA THR A 198 -4.60 -22.78 11.41
C THR A 198 -3.80 -23.94 10.82
N GLU A 199 -3.70 -25.06 11.55
CA GLU A 199 -3.12 -26.31 11.02
C GLU A 199 -3.78 -26.76 9.71
N ALA A 200 -5.11 -26.62 9.61
CA ALA A 200 -5.84 -26.97 8.40
C ALA A 200 -5.50 -26.03 7.24
N ASP A 201 -5.20 -24.76 7.54
CA ASP A 201 -4.74 -23.82 6.52
C ASP A 201 -3.33 -24.20 6.05
N GLU A 202 -2.40 -24.47 6.96
CA GLU A 202 -1.04 -24.90 6.64
C GLU A 202 -1.00 -26.19 5.82
N LEU A 203 -1.87 -27.16 6.14
CA LEU A 203 -1.99 -28.40 5.36
C LEU A 203 -2.37 -28.12 3.90
N ARG A 204 -3.24 -27.15 3.64
CA ARG A 204 -3.61 -26.77 2.25
C ARG A 204 -2.45 -26.17 1.46
N PHE A 205 -1.47 -25.55 2.12
CA PHE A 205 -0.24 -25.13 1.45
C PHE A 205 0.60 -26.35 1.06
N ALA A 206 0.79 -27.30 1.98
CA ALA A 206 1.53 -28.53 1.70
C ALA A 206 0.87 -29.40 0.61
N GLU A 207 -0.46 -29.44 0.57
CA GLU A 207 -1.21 -30.09 -0.50
C GLU A 207 -0.95 -29.44 -1.86
N LEU A 208 -0.92 -28.11 -1.93
CA LEU A 208 -0.61 -27.39 -3.17
C LEU A 208 0.85 -27.58 -3.61
N GLU A 209 1.80 -27.59 -2.66
CA GLU A 209 3.21 -27.90 -2.93
C GLU A 209 3.36 -29.28 -3.59
N ALA A 210 2.66 -30.30 -3.06
CA ALA A 210 2.65 -31.65 -3.61
C ALA A 210 1.93 -31.73 -4.97
N GLU A 211 0.81 -31.02 -5.13
CA GLU A 211 0.02 -30.96 -6.38
C GLU A 211 0.87 -30.38 -7.53
N LEU A 212 1.57 -29.28 -7.30
CA LEU A 212 2.26 -28.51 -8.35
C LEU A 212 3.77 -28.81 -8.43
N GLY A 213 4.33 -29.57 -7.48
CA GLY A 213 5.77 -29.84 -7.42
C GLY A 213 6.60 -28.57 -7.23
N ILE A 214 6.15 -27.71 -6.29
CA ILE A 214 6.74 -26.41 -5.93
C ILE A 214 7.01 -26.36 -4.42
N THR A 215 7.70 -25.32 -3.98
CA THR A 215 7.89 -24.97 -2.57
C THR A 215 7.26 -23.61 -2.29
N ILE A 216 6.54 -23.51 -1.18
CA ILE A 216 5.88 -22.29 -0.70
C ILE A 216 6.43 -21.97 0.70
N THR A 217 7.29 -20.95 0.81
CA THR A 217 7.89 -20.52 2.07
C THR A 217 7.14 -19.33 2.67
N PRO A 218 6.46 -19.47 3.82
CA PRO A 218 5.85 -18.35 4.53
C PRO A 218 6.89 -17.65 5.41
N LEU A 219 7.04 -16.33 5.26
CA LEU A 219 7.84 -15.45 6.10
C LEU A 219 6.92 -14.44 6.78
N SER A 220 6.94 -14.39 8.11
CA SER A 220 6.14 -13.42 8.86
C SER A 220 6.91 -12.79 10.01
N LEU A 221 6.61 -11.52 10.30
CA LEU A 221 7.17 -10.84 11.49
C LEU A 221 6.58 -11.41 12.78
N LEU A 222 5.28 -11.75 12.75
CA LEU A 222 4.59 -12.38 13.86
C LEU A 222 3.68 -13.51 13.36
N LYS A 223 3.85 -14.69 13.94
CA LYS A 223 3.00 -15.85 13.71
C LYS A 223 2.28 -16.25 15.00
N GLY A 224 1.00 -16.59 14.90
CA GLY A 224 0.24 -17.07 16.06
C GLY A 224 -1.12 -17.65 15.68
N ARG A 225 -1.99 -17.78 16.68
CA ARG A 225 -3.38 -18.23 16.49
C ARG A 225 -4.33 -17.24 17.10
N ILE A 226 -5.50 -17.14 16.49
CA ILE A 226 -6.58 -16.27 16.96
C ILE A 226 -7.85 -17.09 17.05
N GLU A 227 -8.50 -16.96 18.19
CA GLU A 227 -9.88 -17.39 18.39
C GLU A 227 -10.73 -16.15 18.61
N VAL A 228 -11.86 -16.06 17.89
CA VAL A 228 -12.80 -14.95 18.04
C VAL A 228 -14.09 -15.46 18.63
N VAL A 229 -14.41 -14.93 19.81
CA VAL A 229 -15.60 -15.29 20.58
C VAL A 229 -16.60 -14.13 20.54
N GLY A 230 -17.84 -14.45 20.18
CA GLY A 230 -18.95 -13.49 20.13
C GLY A 230 -19.17 -12.83 18.77
N THR A 231 -20.14 -11.93 18.70
CA THR A 231 -20.48 -11.14 17.51
C THR A 231 -20.39 -9.65 17.84
N PRO A 232 -19.90 -8.80 16.92
CA PRO A 232 -19.91 -7.36 17.13
C PRO A 232 -21.35 -6.88 17.28
N LYS A 233 -21.72 -6.43 18.47
CA LYS A 233 -22.96 -5.68 18.72
C LYS A 233 -22.63 -4.20 18.68
N LEU A 234 -22.34 -3.70 17.50
CA LEU A 234 -22.13 -2.28 17.27
C LEU A 234 -23.40 -1.74 16.62
N GLU A 235 -24.16 -0.96 17.39
CA GLU A 235 -25.18 -0.08 16.82
C GLU A 235 -24.49 0.87 15.82
N PRO A 236 -25.11 1.22 14.68
CA PRO A 236 -24.58 2.25 13.82
C PRO A 236 -24.42 3.53 14.63
N THR A 237 -23.19 3.92 14.93
CA THR A 237 -22.92 5.19 15.59
C THR A 237 -23.37 6.30 14.65
N GLN A 238 -24.26 7.17 15.14
CA GLN A 238 -24.72 8.33 14.39
C GLN A 238 -23.51 9.14 13.92
N GLN A 239 -23.55 9.59 12.66
CA GLN A 239 -22.58 10.54 12.14
C GLN A 239 -22.47 11.70 13.12
N ALA A 240 -21.24 12.06 13.51
CA ALA A 240 -21.02 13.23 14.34
C ALA A 240 -21.70 14.44 13.68
N GLU A 241 -22.40 15.24 14.50
CA GLU A 241 -22.97 16.52 14.07
C GLU A 241 -21.92 17.32 13.28
N PRO A 242 -22.28 17.92 12.14
CA PRO A 242 -21.34 18.69 11.34
C PRO A 242 -20.76 19.80 12.22
N LEU A 243 -19.45 19.73 12.46
CA LEU A 243 -18.73 20.81 13.12
C LEU A 243 -18.88 22.09 12.30
N SER A 244 -18.98 23.22 13.00
CA SER A 244 -19.09 24.57 12.45
C SER A 244 -18.18 24.73 11.22
N GLN A 245 -18.72 25.31 10.13
CA GLN A 245 -18.00 25.61 8.90
C GLN A 245 -16.69 26.36 9.21
N HIS A 246 -15.59 25.63 9.31
CA HIS A 246 -14.26 26.24 9.33
C HIS A 246 -13.96 26.67 7.90
N VAL A 247 -13.47 27.88 7.73
CA VAL A 247 -12.98 28.33 6.44
C VAL A 247 -11.70 27.55 6.16
N VAL A 248 -11.78 26.62 5.21
CA VAL A 248 -10.64 25.81 4.79
C VAL A 248 -10.06 26.41 3.52
N THR A 249 -8.76 26.67 3.52
CA THR A 249 -8.04 27.11 2.32
C THR A 249 -7.67 25.87 1.51
N LEU A 250 -8.25 25.74 0.32
CA LEU A 250 -7.90 24.70 -0.64
C LEU A 250 -6.78 25.20 -1.56
N LYS A 251 -5.70 24.43 -1.67
CA LYS A 251 -4.60 24.69 -2.61
C LYS A 251 -4.36 23.47 -3.48
N THR A 252 -4.50 23.63 -4.79
CA THR A 252 -4.16 22.58 -5.76
C THR A 252 -2.75 22.80 -6.27
N THR A 253 -1.94 21.74 -6.31
CA THR A 253 -0.58 21.73 -6.85
C THR A 253 -0.40 20.54 -7.77
N THR A 254 0.14 20.75 -8.96
CA THR A 254 0.57 19.66 -9.85
C THR A 254 2.08 19.52 -9.76
N VAL A 255 2.54 18.28 -9.54
CA VAL A 255 3.96 17.90 -9.47
C VAL A 255 4.33 16.88 -10.56
N ALA A 256 3.48 16.76 -11.58
CA ALA A 256 3.67 15.78 -12.65
C ALA A 256 4.98 15.96 -13.43
N ASP A 257 5.47 17.19 -13.58
CA ASP A 257 6.75 17.47 -14.25
C ASP A 257 7.97 16.88 -13.51
N ASP A 258 7.81 16.57 -12.21
CA ASP A 258 8.86 16.01 -11.37
C ASP A 258 8.90 14.47 -11.43
N PHE A 259 7.94 13.83 -12.12
CA PHE A 259 7.81 12.38 -12.28
C PHE A 259 7.85 11.93 -13.76
N GLY A 260 8.44 10.78 -14.02
CA GLY A 260 8.15 10.00 -15.23
C GLY A 260 6.65 9.73 -15.37
N GLN A 261 6.10 9.91 -16.57
CA GLN A 261 4.66 9.77 -16.84
C GLN A 261 4.38 8.54 -17.70
N LEU A 262 3.25 7.87 -17.43
CA LEU A 262 2.77 6.75 -18.22
C LEU A 262 1.35 7.02 -18.71
N HIS A 263 1.20 7.03 -20.03
CA HIS A 263 -0.11 7.18 -20.66
C HIS A 263 -0.81 5.82 -20.75
N ALA A 264 -1.88 5.66 -19.98
CA ALA A 264 -2.80 4.53 -20.08
C ALA A 264 -4.22 5.02 -19.78
N THR A 265 -5.20 4.49 -20.51
CA THR A 265 -6.61 4.85 -20.29
C THR A 265 -7.21 3.92 -19.25
N SER A 266 -7.72 4.47 -18.16
CA SER A 266 -8.50 3.72 -17.17
C SER A 266 -9.99 3.74 -17.52
N GLU A 267 -10.74 2.78 -17.02
CA GLU A 267 -12.20 2.77 -17.04
C GLU A 267 -12.72 2.40 -15.65
N ASP A 268 -13.66 3.20 -15.13
CA ASP A 268 -14.28 2.94 -13.83
C ASP A 268 -15.48 1.97 -13.92
N GLY A 269 -16.06 1.59 -12.77
CA GLY A 269 -17.19 0.67 -12.72
C GLY A 269 -18.49 1.19 -13.35
N GLU A 270 -18.56 2.47 -13.71
CA GLU A 270 -19.67 3.08 -14.45
C GLU A 270 -19.38 3.19 -15.96
N GLY A 271 -18.21 2.73 -16.41
CA GLY A 271 -17.78 2.78 -17.81
C GLY A 271 -17.20 4.14 -18.22
N LYS A 272 -16.96 5.07 -17.28
CA LYS A 272 -16.32 6.35 -17.61
C LYS A 272 -14.82 6.14 -17.77
N ARG A 273 -14.30 6.61 -18.89
CA ARG A 273 -12.87 6.54 -19.20
C ARG A 273 -12.14 7.79 -18.75
N SER A 274 -10.89 7.62 -18.32
CA SER A 274 -9.98 8.73 -18.07
C SER A 274 -8.65 8.50 -18.79
N THR A 275 -8.15 9.57 -19.41
CA THR A 275 -6.84 9.58 -20.10
C THR A 275 -5.75 10.30 -19.28
N ALA A 276 -6.06 10.66 -18.03
CA ALA A 276 -5.10 11.28 -17.14
C ALA A 276 -3.94 10.31 -16.90
N SER A 277 -2.72 10.83 -16.92
CA SER A 277 -1.52 10.00 -16.94
C SER A 277 -1.27 9.38 -15.57
N TYR A 278 -0.84 8.13 -15.55
CA TYR A 278 -0.30 7.49 -14.37
C TYR A 278 1.15 7.96 -14.13
N VAL A 279 1.62 7.78 -12.90
CA VAL A 279 3.01 8.00 -12.53
C VAL A 279 3.80 6.74 -12.86
N GLN A 280 4.98 6.88 -13.45
CA GLN A 280 5.91 5.76 -13.64
C GLN A 280 6.43 5.26 -12.29
N HIS A 281 6.95 4.04 -12.26
CA HIS A 281 7.61 3.50 -11.07
C HIS A 281 6.73 3.45 -9.80
N THR A 282 5.41 3.37 -9.94
CA THR A 282 4.50 3.11 -8.80
C THR A 282 4.44 1.63 -8.42
N GLY A 283 4.93 0.76 -9.30
CA GLY A 283 4.79 -0.69 -9.24
C GLY A 283 3.49 -1.20 -9.89
N ARG A 284 2.54 -0.32 -10.22
CA ARG A 284 1.27 -0.72 -10.86
C ARG A 284 1.48 -1.42 -12.19
N PHE A 285 2.48 -0.94 -12.94
CA PHE A 285 2.81 -1.41 -14.29
C PHE A 285 4.13 -2.19 -14.37
N GLY A 286 4.64 -2.62 -13.21
CA GLY A 286 5.95 -3.23 -13.07
C GLY A 286 7.09 -2.23 -12.99
N MET A 287 8.16 -2.61 -12.29
CA MET A 287 9.41 -1.87 -12.19
C MET A 287 10.58 -2.81 -11.89
N GLN A 288 11.80 -2.31 -12.08
CA GLN A 288 13.05 -3.04 -11.86
C GLN A 288 13.99 -2.22 -10.98
N SER A 289 14.85 -2.89 -10.20
CA SER A 289 15.76 -2.30 -9.20
C SER A 289 16.59 -1.14 -9.73
N ARG A 290 16.98 -1.19 -11.02
CA ARG A 290 17.64 -0.06 -11.71
C ARG A 290 16.87 1.27 -11.69
N HIS A 291 15.55 1.24 -11.49
CA HIS A 291 14.70 2.42 -11.43
C HIS A 291 14.64 3.04 -10.02
N ASN A 292 15.09 2.34 -8.96
CA ASN A 292 14.99 2.80 -7.57
C ASN A 292 15.76 4.11 -7.34
N GLY A 293 16.92 4.27 -7.98
CA GLY A 293 17.70 5.52 -7.92
C GLY A 293 16.90 6.72 -8.45
N VAL A 294 16.33 6.58 -9.65
CA VAL A 294 15.52 7.64 -10.29
C VAL A 294 14.32 8.01 -9.43
N LEU A 295 13.56 7.00 -8.96
CA LEU A 295 12.38 7.24 -8.13
C LEU A 295 12.73 7.95 -6.81
N ARG A 296 13.86 7.59 -6.16
CA ARG A 296 14.32 8.28 -4.96
C ARG A 296 14.56 9.77 -5.21
N GLU A 297 15.22 10.11 -6.32
CA GLU A 297 15.49 11.51 -6.67
C GLU A 297 14.22 12.30 -6.98
N GLU A 298 13.26 11.69 -7.70
CA GLU A 298 11.94 12.27 -7.98
C GLU A 298 11.19 12.58 -6.68
N ILE A 299 11.12 11.60 -5.77
CA ILE A 299 10.50 11.75 -4.45
C ILE A 299 11.16 12.87 -3.65
N SER A 300 12.50 12.91 -3.57
CA SER A 300 13.21 13.92 -2.76
C SER A 300 12.97 15.34 -3.27
N ARG A 301 12.93 15.55 -4.60
CA ARG A 301 12.60 16.87 -5.18
C ARG A 301 11.19 17.31 -4.80
N ILE A 302 10.22 16.40 -4.91
CA ILE A 302 8.82 16.70 -4.60
C ILE A 302 8.62 16.92 -3.11
N ALA A 303 9.27 16.12 -2.26
CA ALA A 303 9.20 16.28 -0.82
C ALA A 303 9.75 17.65 -0.38
N GLU A 304 10.88 18.11 -0.95
CA GLU A 304 11.39 19.46 -0.68
C GLU A 304 10.42 20.54 -1.16
N ARG A 305 9.86 20.39 -2.36
CA ARG A 305 8.86 21.30 -2.92
C ARG A 305 7.62 21.39 -2.05
N LEU A 306 7.07 20.27 -1.58
CA LEU A 306 5.90 20.26 -0.71
C LEU A 306 6.24 20.73 0.71
N ARG A 307 7.43 20.41 1.23
CA ARG A 307 7.91 20.95 2.52
C ARG A 307 7.95 22.46 2.52
N SER A 308 8.41 23.09 1.44
CA SER A 308 8.44 24.55 1.31
C SER A 308 7.05 25.22 1.29
N GLN A 309 5.99 24.42 1.09
CA GLN A 309 4.61 24.88 1.08
C GLN A 309 3.88 24.64 2.40
N ARG A 310 4.51 23.95 3.35
CA ARG A 310 3.95 23.72 4.68
C ARG A 310 3.81 25.05 5.41
N THR A 311 2.70 25.16 6.12
CA THR A 311 2.35 26.33 6.93
C THR A 311 2.17 25.99 8.41
N GLY A 312 2.14 24.70 8.75
CA GLY A 312 1.94 24.22 10.12
C GLY A 312 2.94 23.14 10.56
N ASP A 313 2.91 22.85 11.85
CA ASP A 313 3.81 21.90 12.49
C ASP A 313 3.24 20.47 12.45
N ARG A 314 1.90 20.33 12.52
CA ARG A 314 1.21 19.04 12.51
C ARG A 314 0.62 18.80 11.12
N THR A 315 1.34 18.06 10.31
CA THR A 315 0.97 17.79 8.92
C THR A 315 0.54 16.33 8.76
N LEU A 316 -0.57 16.09 8.07
CA LEU A 316 -0.92 14.75 7.58
C LEU A 316 -0.68 14.69 6.08
N VAL A 317 0.05 13.68 5.63
CA VAL A 317 0.17 13.31 4.22
C VAL A 317 -0.69 12.08 3.97
N MET A 318 -1.53 12.16 2.94
CA MET A 318 -2.53 11.15 2.62
C MET A 318 -2.34 10.63 1.19
N GLY A 319 -2.11 9.32 1.06
CA GLY A 319 -2.24 8.60 -0.22
C GLY A 319 -3.68 8.14 -0.48
N THR A 320 -4.01 7.79 -1.72
CA THR A 320 -5.35 7.30 -2.09
C THR A 320 -5.31 5.85 -2.54
N GLY A 321 -6.16 5.02 -1.93
CA GLY A 321 -6.34 3.63 -2.33
C GLY A 321 -5.00 2.89 -2.47
N GLU A 322 -4.66 2.51 -3.71
CA GLU A 322 -3.45 1.74 -4.05
C GLU A 322 -2.19 2.62 -4.17
N PHE A 323 -2.33 3.94 -4.34
CA PHE A 323 -1.24 4.90 -4.46
C PHE A 323 -0.71 5.31 -3.07
N MET A 324 0.02 4.40 -2.44
CA MET A 324 0.47 4.54 -1.05
C MET A 324 1.97 4.78 -0.91
N TYR A 325 2.82 4.08 -1.66
CA TYR A 325 4.27 4.10 -1.44
C TYR A 325 4.90 5.48 -1.64
N ILE A 326 4.61 6.11 -2.79
CA ILE A 326 5.16 7.43 -3.12
C ILE A 326 4.70 8.49 -2.11
N PRO A 327 3.40 8.61 -1.77
CA PRO A 327 2.98 9.55 -0.73
C PRO A 327 3.60 9.29 0.64
N MET A 328 3.79 8.03 1.02
CA MET A 328 4.45 7.65 2.27
C MET A 328 5.92 8.06 2.29
N ARG A 329 6.65 7.86 1.19
CA ARG A 329 8.04 8.28 1.03
C ARG A 329 8.19 9.79 1.04
N ILE A 330 7.31 10.51 0.35
CA ILE A 330 7.25 11.98 0.38
C ILE A 330 7.01 12.46 1.82
N ALA A 331 6.06 11.85 2.54
CA ALA A 331 5.81 12.17 3.94
C ALA A 331 7.05 12.00 4.83
N ALA A 332 7.85 10.95 4.59
CA ALA A 332 9.09 10.70 5.32
C ALA A 332 10.15 11.80 5.11
N GLU A 333 10.16 12.45 3.94
CA GLU A 333 11.16 13.44 3.54
C GLU A 333 10.69 14.90 3.74
N MET A 334 9.41 15.12 4.09
CA MET A 334 8.82 16.44 4.36
C MET A 334 9.19 17.04 5.74
N GLY A 335 9.98 16.34 6.55
CA GLY A 335 10.51 16.84 7.83
C GLY A 335 9.69 16.45 9.06
N GLU A 336 9.96 17.10 10.18
CA GLU A 336 9.35 16.77 11.48
C GLU A 336 7.85 17.14 11.51
N GLY A 337 7.10 16.45 12.39
CA GLY A 337 5.68 16.68 12.61
C GLY A 337 4.75 16.14 11.51
N VAL A 338 5.30 15.39 10.56
CA VAL A 338 4.55 14.76 9.46
C VAL A 338 4.16 13.33 9.82
N LEU A 339 2.86 13.02 9.70
CA LEU A 339 2.35 11.65 9.73
C LEU A 339 1.83 11.24 8.36
N TYR A 340 1.79 9.94 8.13
CA TYR A 340 1.26 9.35 6.90
C TYR A 340 -0.01 8.53 7.17
N GLN A 341 -0.99 8.65 6.28
CA GLN A 341 -2.13 7.74 6.19
C GLN A 341 -2.51 7.49 4.72
N SER A 342 -3.28 6.43 4.43
CA SER A 342 -3.99 6.28 3.16
C SER A 342 -5.49 6.24 3.35
N THR A 343 -6.23 6.57 2.31
CA THR A 343 -7.66 6.21 2.26
C THR A 343 -7.79 4.71 2.01
N THR A 344 -8.98 4.15 2.24
CA THR A 344 -9.23 2.74 1.93
C THR A 344 -10.64 2.43 1.49
N ARG A 345 -10.79 1.38 0.69
CA ARG A 345 -12.09 0.79 0.31
C ARG A 345 -12.76 -0.04 1.40
N SER A 346 -12.10 -0.25 2.54
CA SER A 346 -12.56 -1.19 3.58
C SER A 346 -13.63 -0.55 4.49
N PRO A 347 -14.89 -1.04 4.48
CA PRO A 347 -15.94 -0.51 5.36
C PRO A 347 -15.85 -1.11 6.77
N ILE A 348 -15.63 -0.24 7.77
CA ILE A 348 -15.36 -0.61 9.16
C ILE A 348 -16.30 0.16 10.09
N HIS A 349 -16.80 -0.53 11.11
CA HIS A 349 -17.58 0.14 12.15
C HIS A 349 -16.68 1.06 12.97
N THR A 350 -17.15 2.28 13.22
CA THR A 350 -16.47 3.25 14.07
C THR A 350 -17.13 3.23 15.45
N HIS A 351 -16.35 3.15 16.53
CA HIS A 351 -16.90 3.16 17.88
C HIS A 351 -15.97 3.88 18.85
N PRO A 352 -16.38 5.02 19.46
CA PRO A 352 -15.55 5.81 20.35
C PRO A 352 -15.51 5.21 21.77
N ALA A 353 -15.07 3.94 21.86
CA ALA A 353 -14.91 3.23 23.12
C ALA A 353 -13.41 2.98 23.43
N PRO A 354 -12.97 3.08 24.69
CA PRO A 354 -11.61 2.72 25.08
C PRO A 354 -11.23 1.32 24.59
N GLY A 355 -10.08 1.18 23.95
CA GLY A 355 -9.58 -0.10 23.42
C GLY A 355 -10.11 -0.49 22.04
N TYR A 356 -11.11 0.20 21.49
CA TYR A 356 -11.54 0.01 20.11
C TYR A 356 -10.64 0.80 19.15
N ALA A 357 -10.16 0.15 18.09
CA ALA A 357 -9.06 0.70 17.29
C ALA A 357 -9.50 1.74 16.24
N VAL A 358 -10.79 1.77 15.87
CA VAL A 358 -11.32 2.73 14.89
C VAL A 358 -12.43 3.55 15.54
N ILE A 359 -12.10 4.74 16.02
CA ILE A 359 -12.98 5.57 16.83
C ILE A 359 -13.81 6.55 15.99
N SER A 360 -13.31 6.94 14.82
CA SER A 360 -13.98 7.86 13.89
C SER A 360 -13.71 7.46 12.45
N GLY A 361 -14.58 7.91 11.54
CA GLY A 361 -14.36 7.75 10.12
C GLY A 361 -15.49 8.30 9.27
N ALA A 362 -15.18 8.62 8.03
CA ALA A 362 -16.09 9.19 7.05
C ALA A 362 -15.90 8.49 5.70
N GLY A 363 -17.01 8.09 5.09
CA GLY A 363 -17.02 7.43 3.79
C GLY A 363 -17.51 8.36 2.69
N TYR A 364 -16.84 8.34 1.54
CA TYR A 364 -17.14 9.17 0.37
C TYR A 364 -17.02 8.34 -0.91
N THR A 365 -17.60 8.82 -1.99
CA THR A 365 -17.46 8.21 -3.33
C THR A 365 -16.04 8.47 -3.85
N SER A 366 -15.36 7.43 -4.37
CA SER A 366 -13.99 7.58 -4.85
C SER A 366 -13.93 8.50 -6.08
N PRO A 367 -12.99 9.46 -6.14
CA PRO A 367 -12.74 10.25 -7.34
C PRO A 367 -12.34 9.40 -8.55
N GLU A 368 -11.60 8.31 -8.31
CA GLU A 368 -11.05 7.42 -9.34
C GLU A 368 -12.10 6.44 -9.90
N ASP A 369 -13.13 6.12 -9.11
CA ASP A 369 -14.19 5.18 -9.48
C ASP A 369 -15.48 5.45 -8.68
N ALA A 370 -16.49 6.00 -9.34
CA ALA A 370 -17.73 6.39 -8.68
C ALA A 370 -18.57 5.22 -8.16
N SER A 371 -18.32 3.99 -8.65
CA SER A 371 -18.95 2.78 -8.11
C SER A 371 -18.36 2.34 -6.76
N VAL A 372 -17.21 2.91 -6.39
CA VAL A 372 -16.44 2.53 -5.19
C VAL A 372 -16.57 3.58 -4.11
N ARG A 373 -16.73 3.12 -2.86
CA ARG A 373 -16.65 3.97 -1.67
C ARG A 373 -15.28 3.85 -1.01
N ASN A 374 -14.68 5.00 -0.74
CA ASN A 374 -13.46 5.13 0.06
C ASN A 374 -13.78 5.71 1.44
N PHE A 375 -12.89 5.46 2.39
CA PHE A 375 -13.03 5.85 3.77
C PHE A 375 -11.74 6.48 4.30
N ILE A 376 -11.91 7.48 5.16
CA ILE A 376 -10.84 8.07 5.99
C ILE A 376 -11.21 7.77 7.45
N TYR A 377 -10.26 7.28 8.24
CA TYR A 377 -10.49 6.84 9.62
C TYR A 377 -9.55 7.53 10.61
N ASN A 378 -9.97 7.65 11.87
CA ASN A 378 -9.14 8.07 13.01
C ASN A 378 -8.42 9.42 12.83
N ILE A 379 -9.09 10.36 12.18
CA ILE A 379 -8.69 11.77 12.19
C ILE A 379 -9.69 12.51 13.06
N ALA A 380 -9.20 13.11 14.13
CA ALA A 380 -9.99 13.99 14.96
C ALA A 380 -10.02 15.41 14.35
N PRO A 381 -11.14 16.13 14.48
CA PRO A 381 -11.24 17.52 14.05
C PRO A 381 -10.16 18.40 14.70
N GLY A 382 -9.42 19.17 13.89
CA GLY A 382 -8.34 20.04 14.37
C GLY A 382 -7.06 19.32 14.83
N GLN A 383 -6.95 18.00 14.58
CA GLN A 383 -5.76 17.21 14.88
C GLN A 383 -4.53 17.68 14.09
N TYR A 384 -4.75 18.14 12.87
CA TYR A 384 -3.70 18.60 11.95
C TYR A 384 -3.95 20.05 11.54
N ASP A 385 -2.87 20.80 11.38
CA ASP A 385 -2.90 22.18 10.89
C ASP A 385 -3.18 22.21 9.38
N GLU A 386 -2.62 21.22 8.68
CA GLU A 386 -2.76 21.05 7.23
C GLU A 386 -2.73 19.57 6.80
N ILE A 387 -3.38 19.29 5.67
CA ILE A 387 -3.45 17.94 5.08
C ILE A 387 -3.01 18.01 3.61
N PHE A 388 -2.02 17.21 3.23
CA PHE A 388 -1.63 16.98 1.84
C PHE A 388 -2.25 15.69 1.35
N VAL A 389 -3.10 15.77 0.33
CA VAL A 389 -3.70 14.61 -0.33
C VAL A 389 -3.04 14.43 -1.67
N LEU A 390 -2.31 13.33 -1.84
CA LEU A 390 -1.63 13.00 -3.09
C LEU A 390 -2.48 12.00 -3.87
N LEU A 391 -2.80 12.36 -5.10
CA LEU A 391 -3.48 11.50 -6.06
C LEU A 391 -2.51 11.15 -7.19
N GLU A 392 -2.55 9.89 -7.63
CA GLU A 392 -1.74 9.43 -8.76
C GLU A 392 -2.12 10.17 -10.04
N ARG A 393 -3.42 10.40 -10.24
CA ARG A 393 -3.99 10.98 -11.47
C ARG A 393 -4.80 12.22 -11.16
N GLN A 394 -4.87 13.14 -12.12
CA GLN A 394 -5.71 14.32 -12.00
C GLN A 394 -7.19 13.98 -12.20
N MET A 395 -8.05 14.52 -11.33
CA MET A 395 -9.49 14.28 -11.31
C MET A 395 -10.26 15.56 -11.59
N SER A 396 -11.46 15.44 -12.17
CA SER A 396 -12.35 16.60 -12.34
C SER A 396 -12.84 17.12 -10.99
N GLU A 397 -13.21 18.40 -10.93
CA GLU A 397 -13.76 19.02 -9.72
C GLU A 397 -14.98 18.24 -9.20
N GLU A 398 -15.87 17.82 -10.10
CA GLU A 398 -17.04 16.99 -9.79
C GLU A 398 -16.66 15.67 -9.12
N ARG A 399 -15.64 14.96 -9.64
CA ARG A 399 -15.16 13.70 -9.06
C ARG A 399 -14.51 13.92 -7.69
N MET A 400 -13.91 15.08 -7.45
CA MET A 400 -13.26 15.43 -6.18
C MET A 400 -14.22 15.91 -5.09
N GLU A 401 -15.37 16.47 -5.45
CA GLU A 401 -16.32 17.08 -4.52
C GLU A 401 -16.67 16.21 -3.29
N PRO A 402 -16.99 14.90 -3.43
CA PRO A 402 -17.32 14.06 -2.28
C PRO A 402 -16.16 13.93 -1.28
N MET A 403 -14.92 13.85 -1.79
CA MET A 403 -13.72 13.78 -0.97
C MET A 403 -13.44 15.12 -0.27
N LEU A 404 -13.51 16.23 -1.02
CA LEU A 404 -13.27 17.58 -0.48
C LEU A 404 -14.27 17.93 0.62
N LYS A 405 -15.53 17.50 0.49
CA LYS A 405 -16.55 17.67 1.54
C LYS A 405 -16.18 16.96 2.84
N VAL A 406 -15.66 15.73 2.76
CA VAL A 406 -15.19 14.99 3.94
C VAL A 406 -13.95 15.63 4.53
N LEU A 407 -12.96 16.00 3.71
CA LEU A 407 -11.73 16.64 4.19
C LEU A 407 -12.01 17.98 4.88
N GLY A 408 -12.94 18.78 4.35
CA GLY A 408 -13.36 20.05 4.94
C GLY A 408 -13.98 19.92 6.34
N GLN A 409 -14.48 18.73 6.69
CA GLN A 409 -15.03 18.42 8.02
C GLN A 409 -13.97 17.99 9.03
N LEU A 410 -12.72 17.76 8.60
CA LEU A 410 -11.61 17.37 9.49
C LEU A 410 -11.04 18.55 10.29
N GLY A 411 -11.55 19.77 10.08
CA GLY A 411 -11.21 20.94 10.90
C GLY A 411 -9.77 21.43 10.78
N CYS A 412 -9.08 21.14 9.67
CA CYS A 412 -7.77 21.70 9.35
C CYS A 412 -7.91 23.04 8.60
N SER A 413 -6.90 23.91 8.71
CA SER A 413 -6.95 25.24 8.07
C SER A 413 -6.58 25.21 6.59
N HIS A 414 -5.73 24.26 6.18
CA HIS A 414 -5.24 24.12 4.81
C HIS A 414 -5.38 22.68 4.30
N ILE A 415 -5.93 22.53 3.11
CA ILE A 415 -5.94 21.27 2.37
C ILE A 415 -5.16 21.48 1.08
N HIS A 416 -4.12 20.68 0.89
CA HIS A 416 -3.29 20.66 -0.31
C HIS A 416 -3.67 19.45 -1.16
N ILE A 417 -4.25 19.67 -2.33
CA ILE A 417 -4.51 18.60 -3.31
C ILE A 417 -3.31 18.56 -4.26
N VAL A 418 -2.63 17.43 -4.29
CA VAL A 418 -1.39 17.25 -5.04
C VAL A 418 -1.62 16.19 -6.13
N TYR A 419 -1.60 16.62 -7.39
CA TYR A 419 -1.69 15.72 -8.54
C TYR A 419 -0.30 15.33 -9.02
N CYS A 420 -0.02 14.03 -9.04
CA CYS A 420 1.26 13.48 -9.46
C CYS A 420 1.31 13.12 -10.95
N GLY A 421 0.16 12.91 -11.57
CA GLY A 421 0.01 12.60 -12.99
C GLY A 421 -0.43 13.82 -13.81
N LEU A 422 -0.08 13.83 -15.09
CA LEU A 422 -0.55 14.85 -16.04
C LEU A 422 -2.08 14.78 -16.23
N PRO A 423 -2.74 15.92 -16.50
CA PRO A 423 -4.15 15.95 -16.85
C PRO A 423 -4.47 15.12 -18.10
N GLU A 424 -5.77 14.89 -18.31
CA GLU A 424 -6.26 14.41 -19.60
C GLU A 424 -5.77 15.34 -20.71
N LYS A 425 -5.35 14.75 -21.84
CA LYS A 425 -5.05 15.54 -23.04
C LYS A 425 -6.37 16.16 -23.50
N THR A 426 -6.57 17.45 -23.24
CA THR A 426 -7.55 18.23 -23.99
C THR A 426 -7.10 18.14 -25.44
N GLY A 427 -7.90 17.50 -26.29
CA GLY A 427 -7.51 17.19 -27.66
C GLY A 427 -6.79 18.37 -28.31
N ASP A 428 -5.62 18.09 -28.89
CA ASP A 428 -5.12 18.96 -29.94
C ASP A 428 -6.29 19.17 -30.89
N ASN A 429 -6.65 20.43 -31.11
CA ASN A 429 -7.52 20.78 -32.22
C ASN A 429 -6.89 20.13 -33.45
N GLU A 430 -7.55 19.11 -33.98
CA GLU A 430 -7.30 18.63 -35.33
C GLU A 430 -7.33 19.86 -36.25
N GLN A 431 -6.15 20.26 -36.75
CA GLN A 431 -6.01 21.12 -37.91
C GLN A 431 -5.47 20.30 -39.07
#